data_AF-A0A2V8UMW2-F1
#
_entry.id   AF-A0A2V8UMW2-F1
#
_cell.length_a   1.000
_cell.length_b   1.000
_cell.length_c   1.000
_cell.angle_alpha   90.00
_cell.angle_beta   90.00
_cell.angle_gamma   90.00
#
_symmetry.space_group_name_H-M   'P 1'
#
loop_
_entity.id
_entity.type
_entity.pdbx_description
1 polymer ?
#
loop_
_entity_poly.entity_id
_entity_poly.type
_entity_poly.pdbx_seq_one_letter_code
_entity_poly.pdbx_strand_id
1 'polypeptide(L)' 'MKCPICRKEITRENPEFPFCSDRCRVIDLGNWASGKYVISTPLSPGDRPKNPDADQDED' A
#
# COMPACT_ATOMS: atom_id res chain seq x y z
N MET A 1 18.65 1.88 -3.14
CA MET A 1 17.21 2.23 -3.28
C MET A 1 16.99 3.61 -2.67
N LYS A 2 15.88 4.30 -2.95
CA LYS A 2 15.55 5.59 -2.31
C LYS A 2 14.37 5.41 -1.35
N CYS A 3 14.48 5.97 -0.15
CA CYS A 3 13.37 6.02 0.80
C CYS A 3 12.13 6.66 0.13
N PRO A 4 10.95 6.03 0.20
CA PRO A 4 9.76 6.53 -0.50
C PRO A 4 9.26 7.88 0.06
N ILE A 5 9.58 8.20 1.31
CA ILE A 5 9.11 9.42 2.00
C ILE A 5 10.03 10.62 1.76
N CYS A 6 11.34 10.47 1.93
CA CYS A 6 12.29 11.59 1.88
C CYS A 6 13.36 11.48 0.79
N ARG A 7 13.33 10.39 -0.01
CA ARG A 7 14.25 10.13 -1.14
C ARG A 7 15.73 9.94 -0.79
N LYS A 8 16.10 9.88 0.50
CA LYS A 8 17.45 9.51 0.95
C LYS A 8 17.84 8.12 0.42
N GLU A 9 19.10 7.94 0.05
CA GLU A 9 19.64 6.65 -0.36
C GLU A 9 19.70 5.66 0.80
N ILE A 10 19.29 4.42 0.55
CA ILE A 10 19.27 3.32 1.51
C ILE A 10 19.69 2.00 0.85
N THR A 11 20.28 1.13 1.65
CA THR A 11 20.60 -0.26 1.31
C THR A 11 19.59 -1.22 1.97
N ARG A 12 19.56 -2.49 1.55
CA ARG A 12 18.60 -3.47 2.07
C ARG A 12 18.92 -3.95 3.48
N GLU A 13 20.16 -3.74 3.93
CA GLU A 13 20.67 -4.12 5.24
C GLU A 13 20.31 -3.09 6.32
N ASN A 14 19.75 -1.93 5.95
CA ASN A 14 19.27 -0.95 6.91
C ASN A 14 18.11 -1.55 7.73
N PRO A 15 18.15 -1.51 9.08
CA PRO A 15 17.08 -2.05 9.93
C PRO A 15 15.69 -1.48 9.61
N GLU A 16 15.65 -0.23 9.14
CA GLU A 16 14.42 0.49 8.80
C GLU A 16 14.00 0.33 7.34
N PHE A 17 14.71 -0.48 6.54
CA PHE A 17 14.37 -0.73 5.14
C PHE A 17 12.90 -1.18 5.00
N PRO A 18 12.08 -0.59 4.12
CA PRO A 18 12.42 0.26 2.97
C PRO A 18 12.47 1.78 3.24
N PHE A 19 12.49 2.19 4.51
CA PHE A 19 12.62 3.59 4.93
C PHE A 19 14.04 3.89 5.39
N CYS A 20 14.36 5.17 5.58
CA CYS A 20 15.67 5.57 6.11
C CYS A 20 15.69 5.77 7.63
N SER A 21 14.51 5.76 8.28
CA SER A 21 14.34 5.96 9.72
C SER A 21 12.90 5.63 10.15
N ASP A 22 12.73 5.36 11.45
CA ASP A 22 11.42 5.23 12.10
C ASP A 22 10.47 6.40 11.79
N ARG A 23 10.99 7.63 11.78
CA ARG A 23 10.19 8.82 11.43
C ARG A 23 9.54 8.69 10.06
N CYS A 24 10.27 8.19 9.06
CA CYS A 24 9.72 8.01 7.71
C CYS A 24 8.68 6.89 7.68
N ARG A 25 8.88 5.80 8.43
CA ARG A 25 7.91 4.71 8.58
C ARG A 25 6.59 5.21 9.17
N VAL A 26 6.64 6.03 10.23
CA VAL A 26 5.45 6.61 10.86
C VAL A 26 4.73 7.61 9.95
N ILE A 27 5.47 8.43 9.19
CA ILE A 27 4.87 9.35 8.20
C ILE A 27 4.12 8.57 7.12
N ASP A 28 4.70 7.49 6.60
CA ASP A 28 4.05 6.66 5.59
C ASP A 28 2.74 6.07 6.12
N LEU A 29 2.77 5.53 7.34
CA LEU A 29 1.56 5.05 8.03
C LEU A 29 0.51 6.16 8.19
N GLY A 30 0.93 7.38 8.53
CA GLY A 30 0.04 8.54 8.60
C GLY A 30 -0.58 8.89 7.24
N ASN A 31 0.16 8.77 6.14
CA ASN A 31 -0.37 8.98 4.79
C ASN A 31 -1.44 7.93 4.42
N TRP A 32 -1.22 6.67 4.78
CA TRP A 32 -2.24 5.61 4.64
C TRP A 32 -3.49 5.91 5.47
N ALA A 33 -3.32 6.19 6.76
CA ALA A 33 -4.44 6.44 7.67
C ALA A 33 -5.26 7.69 7.29
N SER A 34 -4.61 8.69 6.70
CA SER A 34 -5.29 9.90 6.20
C SER A 34 -5.85 9.76 4.79
N GLY A 35 -5.73 8.59 4.15
CA GLY A 35 -6.22 8.37 2.79
C GLY A 35 -5.50 9.19 1.73
N LYS A 36 -4.25 9.60 1.96
CA LYS A 36 -3.46 10.33 0.94
C LYS A 36 -3.05 9.44 -0.23
N TYR A 37 -2.94 8.14 -0.01
CA TYR A 37 -2.73 7.17 -1.07
C TYR A 37 -4.08 6.74 -1.63
N VAL A 38 -4.39 7.22 -2.83
CA VAL A 38 -5.66 6.97 -3.52
C VAL A 38 -5.37 6.39 -4.90
N ILE A 39 -6.06 5.31 -5.24
CA ILE A 39 -6.13 4.81 -6.62
C ILE A 39 -7.28 5.55 -7.29
N SER A 40 -6.96 6.48 -8.20
CA SER A 40 -7.93 7.38 -8.84
C SER A 40 -8.68 6.75 -10.02
N THR A 41 -8.37 5.51 -10.38
CA THR A 41 -8.97 4.85 -11.54
C THR A 41 -10.45 4.54 -11.27
N PRO A 42 -11.38 4.94 -12.16
CA PRO A 42 -12.78 4.59 -12.03
C PRO A 42 -12.98 3.07 -12.08
N LEU A 43 -13.88 2.55 -11.24
CA LEU A 43 -14.25 1.14 -11.31
C LEU A 43 -15.02 0.88 -12.60
N SER A 44 -14.52 -0.09 -13.38
CA SER A 44 -15.25 -0.68 -14.49
C SER A 44 -16.15 -1.81 -13.99
N PRO A 45 -17.26 -2.11 -14.67
CA PRO A 45 -18.16 -3.22 -14.29
C PRO A 45 -17.48 -4.59 -14.13
N GLY A 46 -16.31 -4.79 -14.75
CA GLY A 46 -15.48 -6.00 -14.65
C GLY A 46 -14.47 -6.03 -13.50
N ASP A 47 -14.30 -4.93 -12.76
CA ASP A 47 -13.32 -4.82 -11.66
C ASP A 47 -13.84 -5.39 -10.33
N ARG A 48 -15.06 -5.92 -10.31
CA ARG A 48 -15.58 -6.60 -9.12
C ARG A 48 -14.66 -7.78 -8.78
N PRO A 49 -14.20 -7.89 -7.52
CA PRO A 49 -13.55 -9.10 -7.06
C PRO A 49 -14.50 -10.27 -7.31
N LYS A 50 -14.11 -11.22 -8.15
CA LYS A 50 -14.83 -12.49 -8.27
C LYS A 50 -14.56 -13.24 -6.97
N ASN A 51 -15.57 -13.29 -6.10
CA ASN A 51 -15.47 -14.09 -4.89
C ASN A 51 -15.64 -15.56 -5.31
N PRO A 52 -14.62 -16.43 -5.19
CA PRO A 52 -14.71 -17.81 -5.64
C PRO A 52 -15.70 -18.66 -4.81
N ASP A 53 -16.14 -18.15 -3.65
CA ASP A 53 -16.99 -18.86 -2.69
C ASP A 53 -18.47 -18.39 -2.71
N ALA A 54 -18.90 -17.58 -3.69
CA ALA A 54 -20.26 -17.03 -3.74
C ALA A 54 -21.29 -17.89 -4.52
N ASP A 55 -20.87 -19.02 -5.11
CA ASP A 55 -21.73 -19.90 -5.93
C ASP A 55 -21.99 -21.28 -5.26
N GLN A 56 -22.12 -21.34 -3.94
CA GLN A 56 -22.40 -22.59 -3.21
C GLN A 56 -23.59 -22.47 -2.25
N ASP A 57 -24.73 -21.94 -2.70
CA ASP A 57 -26.00 -22.05 -1.98
C ASP A 57 -27.18 -21.93 -2.96
N GLU A 58 -27.30 -22.87 -3.91
CA GLU A 58 -28.56 -23.17 -4.61
C GLU A 58 -28.81 -24.68 -4.56
N ASP A 59 -29.65 -25.12 -3.61
CA ASP A 59 -30.42 -26.38 -3.65
C ASP A 59 -31.74 -26.18 -2.87
#